data_AF-A0A7J7HI74-F1
#
_entry.id   AF-A0A7J7HI74-F1
#
_cell.length_a   1.000
_cell.length_b   1.000
_cell.length_c   1.000
_cell.angle_alpha   90.00
_cell.angle_beta   90.00
_cell.angle_gamma   90.00
#
_symmetry.space_group_name_H-M   'P 1'
#
loop_
_entity.id
_entity.type
_entity.pdbx_description
1 polymer ?
#
loop_
_entity_poly.entity_id
_entity_poly.type
_entity_poly.pdbx_seq_one_letter_code
_entity_poly.pdbx_strand_id
1 'polypeptide(L)'
;MLREDVPQALIAFDLGAEEYRMVSLPECGAVDFCLKFAVLNGCLCVLHYYFKKGVDLWVMKEYGVKESWTKLIYIEQSNIGFAIDLEPLAYSMNGKKVLFQHDFRTFCWYALEKKTIEMVGINGEPDHFRTTVCLGSLVPLDGGRPDDSKDQATKEKKKEKVIRSYDFLSKEVQAAGVSHC
;
A
#
# COMPACT_ATOMS: atom_id res chain seq x y z
N MET A 1 -27.26 -10.41 21.59
CA MET A 1 -27.61 -9.43 20.54
C MET A 1 -26.97 -9.90 19.25
N LEU A 2 -27.76 -10.42 18.33
CA LEU A 2 -27.30 -10.63 16.96
C LEU A 2 -27.10 -9.22 16.37
N ARG A 3 -25.87 -8.87 15.97
CA ARG A 3 -25.64 -7.63 15.22
C ARG A 3 -26.50 -7.73 13.95
N GLU A 4 -27.32 -6.72 13.70
CA GLU A 4 -28.00 -6.61 12.41
C GLU A 4 -26.95 -6.60 11.30
N ASP A 5 -27.20 -7.38 10.25
CA ASP A 5 -26.31 -7.53 9.10
C ASP A 5 -26.39 -6.23 8.28
N VAL A 6 -25.58 -5.23 8.66
CA VAL A 6 -25.54 -3.96 7.95
C VAL A 6 -24.92 -4.23 6.58
N PRO A 7 -25.64 -4.01 5.46
CA PRO A 7 -25.11 -4.29 4.14
C PRO A 7 -23.88 -3.41 3.88
N GLN A 8 -22.79 -4.04 3.48
CA GLN A 8 -21.55 -3.35 3.17
C GLN A 8 -21.48 -3.03 1.68
N ALA A 9 -21.07 -1.80 1.37
CA ALA A 9 -20.88 -1.34 0.02
C ALA A 9 -19.52 -0.65 -0.12
N LEU A 10 -18.84 -0.94 -1.22
CA LEU A 10 -17.76 -0.11 -1.71
C LEU A 10 -18.32 0.79 -2.81
N ILE A 11 -18.20 2.10 -2.62
CA ILE A 11 -18.71 3.11 -3.54
C ILE A 11 -17.51 3.86 -4.09
N ALA A 12 -17.42 3.92 -5.41
CA ALA A 12 -16.48 4.78 -6.11
C ALA A 12 -17.20 6.05 -6.58
N PHE A 13 -16.53 7.18 -6.46
CA PHE A 13 -16.98 8.45 -7.04
C PHE A 13 -16.05 8.80 -8.20
N ASP A 14 -16.62 8.91 -9.41
CA ASP A 14 -15.89 9.30 -10.60
C ASP A 14 -15.83 10.83 -10.68
N LEU A 15 -14.63 11.40 -10.63
CA LEU A 15 -14.45 12.86 -10.67
C LEU A 15 -14.71 13.46 -12.06
N GLY A 16 -14.56 12.68 -13.14
CA GLY A 16 -14.79 13.16 -14.50
C GLY A 16 -16.25 13.15 -14.89
N ALA A 17 -17.00 12.14 -14.43
CA ALA A 17 -18.44 12.02 -14.64
C ALA A 17 -19.28 12.68 -13.53
N GLU A 18 -18.67 12.95 -12.37
CA GLU A 18 -19.37 13.40 -11.14
C GLU A 18 -20.46 12.42 -10.66
N GLU A 19 -20.23 11.12 -10.89
CA GLU A 19 -21.20 10.05 -10.61
C GLU A 19 -20.68 9.04 -9.60
N TYR A 20 -21.59 8.47 -8.81
CA TYR A 20 -21.31 7.35 -7.92
C TYR A 20 -21.56 6.03 -8.63
N ARG A 21 -20.69 5.05 -8.38
CA ARG A 21 -20.91 3.67 -8.80
C ARG A 21 -20.57 2.70 -7.69
N MET A 22 -21.33 1.61 -7.64
CA MET A 22 -21.00 0.48 -6.77
C MET A 22 -19.82 -0.28 -7.36
N VAL A 23 -18.87 -0.63 -6.50
CA VAL A 23 -17.78 -1.55 -6.84
C VAL A 23 -18.01 -2.82 -6.01
N SER A 24 -17.91 -3.96 -6.67
CA SER A 24 -18.02 -5.24 -6.00
C SER A 24 -16.92 -5.42 -4.95
N LEU A 25 -17.32 -5.75 -3.72
CA LEU A 25 -16.42 -6.20 -2.68
C LEU A 25 -15.83 -7.59 -3.03
N PRO A 26 -14.67 -7.96 -2.48
CA PRO A 26 -14.20 -9.34 -2.54
C PRO A 26 -15.23 -10.28 -1.89
N GLU A 27 -15.13 -11.57 -2.18
CA GLU A 27 -15.89 -12.60 -1.46
C GLU A 27 -15.29 -12.84 -0.07
N CYS A 28 -15.32 -11.80 0.74
CA CYS A 28 -15.14 -11.89 2.17
C CYS A 28 -16.41 -12.47 2.79
N GLY A 29 -16.28 -13.45 3.68
CA GLY A 29 -17.41 -13.89 4.51
C GLY A 29 -17.99 -12.75 5.35
N ALA A 30 -19.03 -13.04 6.16
CA ALA A 30 -19.68 -12.03 6.99
C ALA A 30 -18.66 -11.26 7.85
N VAL A 31 -18.80 -9.93 7.86
CA VAL A 31 -17.90 -9.05 8.59
C VAL A 31 -18.38 -8.92 10.02
N ASP A 32 -17.64 -9.55 10.93
CA ASP A 32 -17.96 -9.51 12.36
C ASP A 32 -17.27 -8.34 13.09
N PHE A 33 -16.31 -7.66 12.46
CA PHE A 33 -15.61 -6.50 13.04
C PHE A 33 -15.61 -5.24 12.15
N CYS A 34 -14.75 -5.14 11.13
CA CYS A 34 -14.71 -3.99 10.23
C CYS A 34 -14.01 -4.28 8.88
N LEU A 35 -14.28 -3.42 7.90
CA LEU A 35 -13.52 -3.33 6.65
C LEU A 35 -12.74 -2.02 6.61
N LYS A 36 -11.52 -2.08 6.09
CA LYS A 36 -10.73 -0.90 5.72
C LYS A 36 -10.25 -0.99 4.28
N PHE A 37 -10.11 0.16 3.65
CA PHE A 37 -9.61 0.26 2.28
C PHE A 37 -8.23 0.88 2.29
N ALA A 38 -7.36 0.41 1.39
CA ALA A 38 -6.00 0.91 1.22
C ALA A 38 -5.58 0.82 -0.24
N VAL A 39 -4.40 1.35 -0.57
CA VAL A 39 -3.78 1.18 -1.89
C VAL A 39 -2.42 0.56 -1.71
N LEU A 40 -2.16 -0.56 -2.39
CA LEU A 40 -0.86 -1.21 -2.42
C LEU A 40 -0.36 -1.29 -3.86
N ASN A 41 0.72 -0.56 -4.15
CA ASN A 41 1.33 -0.51 -5.48
C ASN A 41 0.32 -0.16 -6.60
N GLY A 42 -0.55 0.82 -6.33
CA GLY A 42 -1.59 1.28 -7.26
C GLY A 42 -2.83 0.40 -7.36
N CYS A 43 -2.86 -0.76 -6.68
CA CYS A 43 -4.05 -1.61 -6.62
C CYS A 43 -4.90 -1.25 -5.40
N LEU A 44 -6.23 -1.24 -5.57
CA LEU A 44 -7.16 -1.13 -4.46
C LEU A 44 -7.08 -2.39 -3.58
N CYS A 45 -7.06 -2.18 -2.27
CA CYS A 45 -7.02 -3.23 -1.27
C CYS A 45 -8.18 -3.13 -0.30
N VAL A 46 -8.59 -4.30 0.21
CA VAL A 46 -9.54 -4.43 1.32
C VAL A 46 -8.85 -5.20 2.44
N LEU A 47 -8.79 -4.58 3.62
CA LEU A 47 -8.47 -5.26 4.86
C LEU A 47 -9.77 -5.66 5.54
N HIS A 48 -9.98 -6.96 5.68
CA HIS A 48 -11.13 -7.50 6.37
C HIS A 48 -10.71 -8.02 7.74
N TYR A 49 -11.11 -7.29 8.78
CA TYR A 49 -10.81 -7.64 10.16
C TYR A 49 -11.89 -8.54 10.72
N TYR A 50 -11.44 -9.62 11.35
CA TYR A 50 -12.27 -10.59 12.03
C TYR A 50 -12.11 -10.46 13.54
N PHE A 51 -13.22 -10.32 14.27
CA PHE A 51 -13.20 -10.17 15.71
C PHE A 51 -12.53 -11.38 16.37
N LYS A 52 -11.46 -11.11 17.12
CA LYS A 52 -10.66 -12.12 17.83
C LYS A 52 -10.01 -13.22 16.98
N LYS A 53 -9.84 -13.01 15.66
CA LYS A 53 -9.28 -14.02 14.76
C LYS A 53 -8.06 -13.52 13.99
N GLY A 54 -8.20 -12.41 13.26
CA GLY A 54 -7.13 -11.92 12.40
C GLY A 54 -7.62 -10.96 11.33
N VAL A 55 -6.81 -10.75 10.31
CA VAL A 55 -7.11 -9.88 9.18
C VAL A 55 -6.76 -10.54 7.86
N ASP A 56 -7.67 -10.48 6.89
CA ASP A 56 -7.38 -10.77 5.50
C ASP A 56 -6.99 -9.47 4.77
N LEU A 57 -5.98 -9.54 3.91
CA LEU A 57 -5.69 -8.51 2.90
C LEU A 57 -6.04 -9.03 1.52
N TRP A 58 -7.01 -8.39 0.88
CA TRP A 58 -7.43 -8.63 -0.50
C TRP A 58 -6.91 -7.53 -1.42
N VAL A 59 -6.51 -7.89 -2.64
CA VAL A 59 -6.02 -6.96 -3.67
C VAL A 59 -6.82 -7.15 -4.94
N MET A 60 -7.34 -6.06 -5.50
CA MET A 60 -8.03 -6.03 -6.79
C MET A 60 -7.00 -5.85 -7.90
N LYS A 61 -6.76 -6.91 -8.68
CA LYS A 61 -5.77 -6.88 -9.76
C LYS A 61 -6.22 -6.06 -10.96
N GLU A 62 -7.53 -6.03 -11.20
CA GLU A 62 -8.13 -5.24 -12.27
C GLU A 62 -9.29 -4.43 -11.69
N TYR A 63 -9.20 -3.10 -11.83
CA TYR A 63 -10.14 -2.21 -11.17
C TYR A 63 -11.58 -2.47 -11.65
N GLY A 64 -12.51 -2.65 -10.70
CA GLY A 64 -13.93 -2.83 -10.99
C GLY A 64 -14.34 -4.24 -11.41
N VAL A 65 -13.39 -5.18 -11.56
CA VAL A 65 -13.66 -6.58 -11.92
C VAL A 65 -13.69 -7.42 -10.64
N LYS A 66 -14.86 -7.98 -10.31
CA LYS A 66 -15.08 -8.75 -9.07
C LYS A 66 -14.14 -9.96 -8.99
N GLU A 67 -13.98 -10.67 -10.10
CA GLU A 67 -13.19 -11.90 -10.20
C GLU A 67 -11.69 -11.65 -10.07
N SER A 68 -11.26 -10.38 -10.16
CA SER A 68 -9.85 -10.00 -10.01
C SER A 68 -9.40 -9.86 -8.55
N TRP A 69 -10.34 -9.90 -7.59
CA TRP A 69 -10.01 -9.91 -6.17
C TRP A 69 -9.24 -11.18 -5.82
N THR A 70 -8.02 -10.99 -5.30
CA THR A 70 -7.19 -12.09 -4.81
C THR A 70 -6.84 -11.85 -3.35
N LYS A 71 -7.04 -12.87 -2.50
CA LYS A 71 -6.53 -12.85 -1.12
C LYS A 71 -5.01 -12.96 -1.16
N LEU A 72 -4.32 -11.91 -0.71
CA LEU A 72 -2.86 -11.86 -0.70
C LEU A 72 -2.29 -12.40 0.60
N ILE A 73 -2.84 -11.97 1.74
CA ILE A 73 -2.31 -12.28 3.08
C ILE A 73 -3.47 -12.60 4.02
N TYR A 74 -3.21 -13.53 4.95
CA TYR A 74 -3.95 -13.63 6.20
C TYR A 74 -2.95 -13.50 7.36
N ILE A 75 -3.29 -12.66 8.34
CA ILE A 75 -2.51 -12.47 9.57
C ILE A 75 -3.39 -12.83 10.76
N GLU A 76 -2.98 -13.83 11.53
CA GLU A 76 -3.63 -14.15 12.80
C GLU A 76 -3.45 -13.04 13.82
N GLN A 77 -4.49 -12.79 14.61
CA GLN A 77 -4.49 -11.75 15.63
C GLN A 77 -3.38 -11.95 16.67
N SER A 78 -3.00 -13.19 16.96
CA SER A 78 -1.88 -13.52 17.86
C SER A 78 -0.54 -12.93 17.42
N ASN A 79 -0.34 -12.73 16.10
CA ASN A 79 0.91 -12.22 15.56
C ASN A 79 1.02 -10.69 15.56
N ILE A 80 -0.10 -9.99 15.78
CA ILE A 80 -0.16 -8.54 15.73
C ILE A 80 -0.64 -7.97 17.07
N GLY A 81 -1.66 -8.54 17.70
CA GLY A 81 -2.24 -8.11 18.97
C GLY A 81 -3.75 -7.81 18.85
N PHE A 82 -4.41 -7.52 19.98
CA PHE A 82 -5.88 -7.60 20.09
C PHE A 82 -6.68 -6.42 19.49
N ALA A 83 -6.09 -5.24 19.26
CA ALA A 83 -6.83 -4.01 18.96
C ALA A 83 -6.13 -3.14 17.91
N ILE A 84 -5.94 -3.70 16.69
CA ILE A 84 -4.87 -3.19 15.82
C ILE A 84 -5.34 -2.67 14.48
N ASP A 85 -4.79 -1.50 14.14
CA ASP A 85 -4.86 -0.91 12.82
C ASP A 85 -3.61 -1.27 12.02
N LEU A 86 -3.82 -2.06 10.96
CA LEU A 86 -2.83 -2.37 9.94
C LEU A 86 -3.14 -1.61 8.66
N GLU A 87 -2.10 -1.00 8.08
CA GLU A 87 -2.18 -0.34 6.78
C GLU A 87 -1.03 -0.81 5.89
N PRO A 88 -1.30 -1.46 4.74
CA PRO A 88 -0.27 -1.87 3.81
C PRO A 88 0.31 -0.64 3.11
N LEU A 89 1.64 -0.55 3.05
CA LEU A 89 2.33 0.62 2.50
C LEU A 89 3.01 0.31 1.16
N ALA A 90 3.78 -0.77 1.11
CA ALA A 90 4.59 -1.10 -0.05
C ALA A 90 5.01 -2.57 -0.08
N TYR A 91 5.39 -3.06 -1.26
CA TYR A 91 6.16 -4.28 -1.38
C TYR A 91 7.64 -4.00 -1.12
N SER A 92 8.39 -5.00 -0.63
CA SER A 92 9.85 -4.97 -0.70
C SER A 92 10.30 -4.93 -2.16
N MET A 93 11.54 -4.47 -2.40
CA MET A 93 12.10 -4.35 -3.75
C MET A 93 12.07 -5.67 -4.55
N ASN A 94 12.21 -6.81 -3.88
CA ASN A 94 12.12 -8.14 -4.50
C ASN A 94 10.68 -8.71 -4.57
N GLY A 95 9.67 -7.96 -4.13
CA GLY A 95 8.26 -8.36 -4.11
C GLY A 95 7.91 -9.45 -3.10
N LYS A 96 8.86 -9.91 -2.26
CA LYS A 96 8.65 -11.06 -1.35
C LYS A 96 8.08 -10.69 0.01
N LYS A 97 8.09 -9.41 0.37
CA LYS A 97 7.55 -8.91 1.64
C LYS A 97 6.59 -7.75 1.38
N VAL A 98 5.65 -7.53 2.29
CA VAL A 98 4.78 -6.36 2.35
C VAL A 98 5.08 -5.60 3.64
N LEU A 99 5.31 -4.29 3.55
CA LEU A 99 5.46 -3.41 4.69
C LEU A 99 4.09 -2.95 5.14
N PHE A 100 3.84 -3.02 6.44
CA PHE A 100 2.65 -2.48 7.07
C PHE A 100 3.04 -1.39 8.08
N GLN A 101 2.21 -0.36 8.18
CA GLN A 101 2.12 0.43 9.40
C GLN A 101 1.25 -0.33 10.41
N HIS A 102 1.69 -0.33 11.67
CA HIS A 102 1.07 -1.04 12.78
C HIS A 102 0.81 -0.07 13.94
N ASP A 103 -0.47 0.15 14.26
CA ASP A 103 -0.95 1.00 15.35
C ASP A 103 -0.41 2.44 15.37
N PHE A 104 -0.11 2.98 14.18
CA PHE A 104 0.49 4.32 14.03
C PHE A 104 1.80 4.48 14.81
N ARG A 105 2.45 3.38 15.20
CA ARG A 105 3.55 3.36 16.18
C ARG A 105 4.80 2.67 15.66
N THR A 106 4.59 1.62 14.89
CA THR A 106 5.65 0.73 14.43
C THR A 106 5.36 0.33 13.00
N PHE A 107 6.34 -0.28 12.37
CA PHE A 107 6.15 -0.95 11.11
C PHE A 107 6.38 -2.45 11.28
N CYS A 108 5.88 -3.24 10.35
CA CYS A 108 6.24 -4.65 10.27
C CYS A 108 6.33 -5.12 8.83
N TRP A 109 7.31 -5.99 8.58
CA TRP A 109 7.42 -6.73 7.34
C TRP A 109 6.67 -8.04 7.46
N TYR A 110 5.76 -8.31 6.53
CA TYR A 110 5.18 -9.62 6.33
C TYR A 110 5.87 -10.33 5.17
N ALA A 111 6.51 -11.48 5.42
CA ALA A 111 7.09 -12.31 4.37
C ALA A 111 6.02 -13.20 3.72
N LEU A 112 5.76 -13.03 2.41
CA LEU A 112 4.69 -13.71 1.70
C LEU A 112 4.89 -15.23 1.63
N GLU A 113 6.12 -15.68 1.36
CA GLU A 113 6.45 -17.11 1.23
C GLU A 113 6.34 -17.84 2.58
N LYS A 114 6.92 -17.24 3.63
CA LYS A 114 7.02 -17.87 4.96
C LYS A 114 5.82 -17.61 5.85
N LYS A 115 4.99 -16.62 5.50
CA LYS A 115 3.86 -16.13 6.31
C LYS A 115 4.28 -15.69 7.72
N THR A 116 5.43 -15.02 7.81
CA THR A 116 6.03 -14.55 9.06
C THR A 116 6.04 -13.03 9.15
N ILE A 117 5.94 -12.52 10.38
CA ILE A 117 6.02 -11.09 10.67
C ILE A 117 7.37 -10.77 11.31
N GLU A 118 7.96 -9.65 10.90
CA GLU A 118 9.18 -9.08 11.44
C GLU A 118 8.91 -7.62 11.80
N MET A 119 8.94 -7.29 13.09
CA MET A 119 8.70 -5.91 13.56
C MET A 119 9.90 -5.02 13.21
N VAL A 120 9.59 -3.80 12.79
CA VAL A 120 10.57 -2.77 12.44
C VAL A 120 10.32 -1.57 13.35
N GLY A 121 11.27 -1.36 14.27
CA GLY A 121 11.32 -0.15 15.09
C GLY A 121 12.10 0.93 14.36
N ILE A 122 11.62 2.17 14.44
CA ILE A 122 12.41 3.35 14.07
C ILE A 122 12.95 3.95 15.36
N ASN A 123 14.27 4.15 15.41
CA ASN A 123 14.93 4.68 16.59
C ASN A 123 14.65 6.18 16.74
N GLY A 124 14.25 6.60 17.95
CA GLY A 124 14.06 8.01 18.29
C GLY A 124 12.69 8.60 17.93
N GLU A 125 11.69 7.78 17.61
CA GLU A 125 10.38 8.26 17.15
C GLU A 125 9.36 8.60 18.25
N PRO A 126 8.35 9.46 17.93
CA PRO A 126 7.23 9.80 18.82
C PRO A 126 6.30 8.60 19.08
N ASP A 127 5.55 8.65 20.18
CA ASP A 127 4.59 7.59 20.55
C ASP A 127 3.54 7.27 19.47
N HIS A 128 3.27 8.17 18.52
CA HIS A 128 2.39 7.94 17.35
C HIS A 128 2.78 8.83 16.17
N PHE A 129 2.67 8.33 14.95
CA PHE A 129 2.87 9.07 13.71
C PHE A 129 1.96 8.54 12.59
N ARG A 130 1.65 9.42 11.62
CA ARG A 130 0.94 9.03 10.39
C ARG A 130 1.94 8.84 9.25
N THR A 131 1.73 7.78 8.47
CA THR A 131 2.53 7.55 7.27
C THR A 131 1.86 8.17 6.06
N THR A 132 2.64 8.67 5.10
CA THR A 132 2.15 9.09 3.79
C THR A 132 3.03 8.48 2.72
N VAL A 133 2.43 7.72 1.81
CA VAL A 133 3.15 7.13 0.68
C VAL A 133 3.24 8.17 -0.44
N CYS A 134 4.46 8.58 -0.75
CA CYS A 134 4.72 9.55 -1.83
C CYS A 134 4.95 8.81 -3.15
N LEU A 135 4.11 9.06 -4.15
CA LEU A 135 4.33 8.59 -5.51
C LEU A 135 5.12 9.66 -6.28
N GLY A 136 6.31 9.30 -6.76
CA GLY A 136 7.13 10.21 -7.57
C GLY A 136 6.41 10.63 -8.85
N SER A 137 6.34 11.94 -9.11
CA SER A 137 5.83 12.47 -10.37
C SER A 137 6.89 12.39 -11.47
N LEU A 138 6.49 11.96 -12.67
CA LEU A 138 7.32 12.01 -13.88
C LEU A 138 7.37 13.39 -14.52
N VAL A 139 6.60 14.35 -14.01
CA VAL A 139 6.66 15.75 -14.47
C VAL A 139 7.85 16.41 -13.80
N PRO A 140 8.86 16.86 -14.55
CA PRO A 140 9.92 17.69 -13.99
C PRO A 140 9.27 18.94 -13.41
N LEU A 141 9.60 19.29 -12.16
CA LEU A 141 9.14 20.54 -11.53
C LEU A 141 9.88 21.78 -12.07
N ASP A 142 10.55 21.66 -13.22
CA ASP A 142 11.12 22.80 -13.91
C ASP A 142 10.04 23.43 -14.78
N GLY A 143 9.36 24.41 -14.19
CA GLY A 143 8.61 25.41 -14.93
C GLY A 143 9.54 26.02 -15.98
N GLY A 144 9.26 25.72 -17.25
CA GLY A 144 10.13 26.07 -18.36
C GLY A 144 10.51 27.56 -18.37
N ARG A 145 11.81 27.82 -18.43
CA ARG A 145 12.30 28.96 -19.21
C ARG A 145 12.72 28.43 -20.57
N PRO A 146 12.19 28.94 -21.69
CA PRO A 146 12.70 28.59 -22.99
C PRO A 146 14.11 29.19 -23.11
N ASP A 147 15.13 28.33 -23.13
CA ASP A 147 16.46 28.73 -23.58
C ASP A 147 16.59 28.31 -25.05
N ASP A 148 16.75 29.32 -25.90
CA ASP A 148 16.93 29.21 -27.33
C ASP A 148 18.33 28.68 -27.63
N SER A 149 18.49 27.36 -27.74
CA SER A 149 19.57 26.83 -28.58
C SER A 149 19.22 25.46 -29.15
N LYS A 150 19.30 25.44 -30.49
CA LYS A 150 19.16 24.28 -31.37
C LYS A 150 20.14 23.19 -30.92
N ASP A 151 19.70 21.93 -30.90
CA ASP A 151 20.42 20.87 -31.60
C ASP A 151 19.62 19.58 -31.77
N GLN A 152 19.52 19.20 -33.03
CA GLN A 152 18.70 18.14 -33.58
C GLN A 152 19.53 16.84 -33.61
N ALA A 153 19.93 16.34 -32.44
CA ALA A 153 20.73 15.11 -32.34
C ALA A 153 20.53 14.34 -31.02
N THR A 154 19.29 14.13 -30.55
CA THR A 154 19.07 13.27 -29.36
C THR A 154 17.77 12.45 -29.38
N LYS A 155 17.24 12.09 -30.56
CA LYS A 155 15.99 11.30 -30.65
C LYS A 155 16.15 9.78 -30.49
N GLU A 156 17.36 9.24 -30.53
CA GLU A 156 17.56 7.77 -30.40
C GLU A 156 18.08 7.29 -29.04
N LYS A 157 18.62 8.17 -28.17
CA LYS A 157 18.98 7.80 -26.78
C LYS A 157 17.82 7.89 -25.77
N LYS A 158 16.61 8.28 -26.22
CA LYS A 158 15.47 8.56 -25.34
C LYS A 158 14.57 7.35 -25.03
N LYS A 159 14.79 6.20 -25.67
CA LYS A 159 14.04 4.95 -25.40
C LYS A 159 14.61 4.11 -24.25
N GLU A 160 15.86 4.31 -23.85
CA GLU A 160 16.51 3.50 -22.81
C GLU A 160 16.41 4.10 -21.40
N LYS A 161 15.96 5.37 -21.28
CA LYS A 161 15.89 6.08 -19.99
C LYS A 161 14.54 5.96 -19.27
N VAL A 162 13.56 5.28 -19.86
CA VAL A 162 12.17 5.19 -19.33
C VAL A 162 11.99 4.07 -18.29
N ILE A 163 13.00 3.23 -18.04
CA ILE A 163 12.86 2.08 -17.12
C ILE A 163 13.36 2.35 -15.68
N ARG A 164 13.90 3.54 -15.35
CA ARG A 164 14.51 3.78 -14.01
C ARG A 164 13.67 4.54 -12.98
N SER A 165 12.36 4.72 -13.19
CA SER A 165 11.52 5.41 -12.18
C SER A 165 11.05 4.51 -11.04
N TYR A 166 11.18 3.18 -11.14
CA TYR A 166 10.91 2.26 -10.02
C TYR A 166 12.13 2.06 -9.10
N ASP A 167 13.33 2.44 -9.55
CA ASP A 167 14.57 2.27 -8.77
C ASP A 167 14.72 3.32 -7.66
N PHE A 168 14.02 4.45 -7.71
CA PHE A 168 14.30 5.57 -6.80
C PHE A 168 13.75 5.39 -5.39
N LEU A 169 12.75 4.54 -5.19
CA LEU A 169 12.28 4.16 -3.84
C LEU A 169 13.21 3.14 -3.14
N SER A 170 14.29 2.68 -3.79
CA SER A 170 15.25 1.75 -3.18
C SER A 170 16.38 2.40 -2.38
N LYS A 171 16.54 3.73 -2.45
CA LYS A 171 17.72 4.42 -1.88
C LYS A 171 17.51 5.19 -0.58
N GLU A 172 16.28 5.29 -0.06
CA GLU A 172 16.03 6.10 1.15
C GLU A 172 15.78 5.28 2.44
N VAL A 173 16.13 3.99 2.47
CA VAL A 173 16.14 3.18 3.73
C VAL A 173 17.57 2.87 4.21
N GLN A 174 18.58 3.64 3.81
CA GLN A 174 19.91 3.56 4.42
C GLN A 174 20.42 4.93 4.86
N ALA A 175 20.17 5.29 6.12
CA ALA A 175 21.14 5.98 6.96
C ALA A 175 20.76 5.93 8.45
N ALA A 176 21.79 5.73 9.28
CA ALA A 176 21.86 5.76 10.75
C ALA A 176 21.57 4.41 11.44
N GLY A 177 22.55 3.64 11.92
CA GLY A 177 23.99 3.82 12.02
C GLY A 177 24.50 2.75 12.97
N VAL A 178 25.37 1.87 12.50
CA VAL A 178 26.18 1.01 13.37
C VAL A 178 27.34 1.86 13.86
N SER A 179 27.46 2.06 15.16
CA SER A 179 28.74 2.41 15.79
C SER A 179 28.93 1.52 17.01
N HIS A 180 30.00 0.73 16.98
CA HIS A 180 30.53 -0.03 18.11
C HIS A 180 30.80 0.89 19.31
N CYS A 181 30.47 0.40 20.50
CA CYS A 181 31.40 0.16 21.61
C CYS A 181 30.94 -1.13 22.30
#